data_AF-A0A1V6TV51-F1
#
_entry.id   AF-A0A1V6TV51-F1
#
_cell.length_a   1.000
_cell.length_b   1.000
_cell.length_c   1.000
_cell.angle_alpha   90.00
_cell.angle_beta   90.00
_cell.angle_gamma   90.00
#
_symmetry.space_group_name_H-M   'P 1'
#
loop_
_entity.id
_entity.type
_entity.pdbx_description
1 polymer ?
#
loop_
_entity_poly.entity_id
_entity_poly.type
_entity_poly.pdbx_seq_one_letter_code
_entity_poly.pdbx_strand_id
1 'polypeptide(L)'
;MASIPTLRRCMSAHLRRPIHQISPVLLDFLAPTVVRSQRRCATTGTDGTPKPRYILSKTQREFLDSALRVNQAGEIAATLIYTAQTPQVVRSHPHLRPLMKHMYDQEAGHLKTFNQLVAKHQIRPTAMYPIWETAATFLGWSTAALGREAAMACTEAVETEIGSHYNDQMREILSWEADAERRGEELDDELKEMLSTFRRIRDEELEHLDHAVANDSKEARPYDPLVDVIRLGCRTAIKISEKV
;
A
#
# COMPACT_ATOMS: atom_id res chain seq x y z
N MET A 1 79.45 -5.70 -20.16
CA MET A 1 79.58 -7.05 -19.56
C MET A 1 78.59 -7.14 -18.41
N ALA A 2 77.74 -8.18 -18.44
CA ALA A 2 76.92 -8.77 -17.36
C ALA A 2 75.86 -7.87 -16.66
N SER A 3 74.63 -8.29 -16.35
CA SER A 3 73.84 -9.50 -16.61
C SER A 3 72.37 -9.19 -16.27
N ILE A 4 71.45 -9.85 -16.97
CA ILE A 4 70.00 -9.86 -16.75
C ILE A 4 69.65 -10.68 -15.48
N PRO A 5 68.55 -10.37 -14.78
CA PRO A 5 67.56 -11.42 -14.54
C PRO A 5 66.11 -10.99 -14.81
N THR A 6 65.37 -11.97 -15.32
CA THR A 6 63.98 -11.93 -15.77
C THR A 6 63.00 -12.28 -14.64
N LEU A 7 61.73 -11.92 -14.86
CA LEU A 7 60.48 -12.45 -14.27
C LEU A 7 59.99 -11.86 -12.93
N ARG A 8 58.90 -11.10 -12.99
CA ARG A 8 57.55 -11.65 -12.81
C ARG A 8 56.45 -10.68 -13.24
N ARG A 9 55.57 -11.21 -14.10
CA ARG A 9 54.27 -10.66 -14.50
C ARG A 9 53.37 -10.54 -13.26
N CYS A 10 52.76 -9.39 -13.03
CA CYS A 10 51.54 -9.29 -12.23
C CYS A 10 50.53 -8.45 -13.01
N MET A 11 49.47 -9.11 -13.48
CA MET A 11 48.36 -8.49 -14.19
C MET A 11 47.50 -7.74 -13.17
N SER A 12 47.36 -6.42 -13.33
CA SER A 12 46.41 -5.64 -12.56
C SER A 12 45.03 -5.82 -13.18
N ALA A 13 44.15 -6.51 -12.46
CA ALA A 13 42.76 -6.74 -12.82
C ALA A 13 41.84 -5.92 -11.90
N HIS A 14 40.78 -5.37 -12.50
CA HIS A 14 39.58 -4.77 -11.88
C HIS A 14 39.79 -3.41 -11.19
N LEU A 15 38.93 -2.40 -11.37
CA LEU A 15 37.47 -2.43 -11.34
C LEU A 15 36.88 -1.34 -12.27
N ARG A 16 36.00 -1.75 -13.19
CA ARG A 16 35.07 -0.83 -13.87
C ARG A 16 33.90 -0.55 -12.94
N ARG A 17 33.58 0.73 -12.71
CA ARG A 17 32.36 1.17 -12.01
C ARG A 17 31.11 0.78 -12.82
N PRO A 18 30.06 0.19 -12.23
CA PRO A 18 28.79 0.06 -12.91
C PRO A 18 28.00 1.38 -12.78
N ILE A 19 27.51 1.84 -13.91
CA ILE A 19 26.52 2.91 -14.06
C ILE A 19 25.19 2.32 -13.60
N HIS A 20 24.53 2.94 -12.61
CA HIS A 20 23.16 2.57 -12.23
C HIS A 20 22.19 2.95 -13.35
N GLN A 21 21.72 1.96 -14.09
CA GLN A 21 20.57 2.08 -14.98
C GLN A 21 19.28 2.13 -14.14
N ILE A 22 18.50 3.17 -14.40
CA ILE A 22 17.10 3.30 -13.95
C ILE A 22 16.28 2.36 -14.83
N SER A 23 15.71 1.31 -14.25
CA SER A 23 14.80 0.41 -14.98
C SER A 23 13.41 1.04 -15.09
N PRO A 24 12.77 1.04 -16.27
CA PRO A 24 11.38 1.43 -16.41
C PRO A 24 10.48 0.30 -15.87
N VAL A 25 9.41 0.68 -15.16
CA VAL A 25 8.32 -0.21 -14.75
C VAL A 25 7.64 -0.72 -16.02
N LEU A 26 7.89 -1.98 -16.38
CA LEU A 26 7.29 -2.66 -17.52
C LEU A 26 6.25 -3.67 -17.04
N LEU A 27 5.10 -3.65 -17.69
CA LEU A 27 3.92 -4.51 -17.54
C LEU A 27 4.26 -6.02 -17.58
N ASP A 28 4.27 -6.68 -16.43
CA ASP A 28 4.33 -8.17 -16.32
C ASP A 28 2.94 -8.83 -16.25
N PHE A 29 1.90 -8.18 -16.81
CA PHE A 29 0.50 -8.58 -16.66
C PHE A 29 0.06 -9.83 -17.47
N LEU A 30 0.96 -10.52 -18.20
CA LEU A 30 0.55 -11.58 -19.14
C LEU A 30 1.29 -12.92 -19.04
N ALA A 31 2.02 -13.20 -17.97
CA ALA A 31 2.67 -14.50 -17.80
C ALA A 31 1.77 -15.51 -17.04
N PRO A 32 1.37 -16.66 -17.64
CA PRO A 32 0.67 -17.71 -16.91
C PRO A 32 1.65 -18.53 -16.06
N THR A 33 1.48 -18.51 -14.74
CA THR A 33 2.27 -19.32 -13.80
C THR A 33 1.66 -20.72 -13.67
N VAL A 34 2.40 -21.75 -14.12
CA VAL A 34 2.05 -23.15 -13.91
C VAL A 34 2.42 -23.56 -12.47
N VAL A 35 1.41 -23.76 -11.62
CA VAL A 35 1.62 -24.25 -10.24
C VAL A 35 1.65 -25.78 -10.21
N ARG A 36 2.78 -26.32 -9.74
CA ARG A 36 3.04 -27.74 -9.53
C ARG A 36 2.37 -28.22 -8.23
N SER A 37 1.32 -29.01 -8.36
CA SER A 37 0.59 -29.64 -7.25
C SER A 37 1.47 -30.65 -6.49
N GLN A 38 1.78 -30.36 -5.22
CA GLN A 38 2.29 -31.34 -4.27
C GLN A 38 1.13 -31.87 -3.39
N ARG A 39 0.85 -33.17 -3.49
CA ARG A 39 -0.07 -33.88 -2.60
C ARG A 39 0.50 -33.89 -1.17
N ARG A 40 -0.26 -33.42 -0.19
CA ARG A 40 0.01 -33.65 1.24
C ARG A 40 -0.92 -34.73 1.78
N CYS A 41 -0.34 -35.64 2.58
CA CYS A 41 -1.04 -36.66 3.36
C CYS A 41 -2.02 -36.03 4.35
N ALA A 42 -3.20 -36.65 4.46
CA ALA A 42 -4.22 -36.30 5.42
C ALA A 42 -3.87 -36.81 6.82
N THR A 43 -3.87 -35.90 7.80
CA THR A 43 -3.99 -36.22 9.23
C THR A 43 -5.45 -36.05 9.64
N THR A 44 -6.02 -37.13 10.16
CA THR A 44 -7.36 -37.21 10.75
C THR A 44 -7.46 -36.43 12.05
N GLY A 45 -8.49 -35.59 12.19
CA GLY A 45 -8.89 -35.03 13.48
C GLY A 45 -9.81 -33.81 13.39
N THR A 46 -11.12 -34.06 13.31
CA THR A 46 -12.17 -33.64 14.27
C THR A 46 -13.53 -33.95 13.64
N ASP A 47 -14.35 -34.68 14.41
CA ASP A 47 -15.69 -35.09 14.04
C ASP A 47 -16.64 -33.89 14.25
N GLY A 48 -16.95 -33.20 13.15
CA GLY A 48 -17.91 -32.12 13.10
C GLY A 48 -18.37 -32.01 11.65
N THR A 49 -19.67 -32.07 11.39
CA THR A 49 -20.21 -31.78 10.07
C THR A 49 -19.75 -30.37 9.66
N PRO A 50 -19.16 -30.19 8.46
CA PRO A 50 -18.73 -28.86 8.02
C PRO A 50 -19.89 -27.89 8.07
N LYS A 51 -19.69 -26.72 8.71
CA LYS A 51 -20.71 -25.67 8.72
C LYS A 51 -21.00 -25.25 7.27
N PRO A 52 -22.25 -24.94 6.91
CA PRO A 52 -22.56 -24.36 5.62
C PRO A 52 -21.79 -23.04 5.43
N ARG A 53 -21.30 -22.78 4.21
CA ARG A 53 -20.57 -21.55 3.93
C ARG A 53 -21.55 -20.38 3.77
N TYR A 54 -21.18 -19.24 4.33
CA TYR A 54 -21.89 -17.98 4.12
C TYR A 54 -21.74 -17.52 2.68
N ILE A 55 -22.85 -17.38 1.98
CA ILE A 55 -22.86 -16.87 0.60
C ILE A 55 -23.15 -15.38 0.65
N LEU A 56 -22.18 -14.57 0.18
CA LEU A 56 -22.36 -13.13 0.06
C LEU A 56 -23.59 -12.81 -0.81
N SER A 57 -24.38 -11.83 -0.39
CA SER A 57 -25.42 -11.23 -1.20
C SER A 57 -24.82 -10.42 -2.36
N LYS A 58 -25.66 -10.02 -3.32
CA LYS A 58 -25.23 -9.16 -4.43
C LYS A 58 -24.65 -7.83 -3.91
N THR A 59 -25.32 -7.21 -2.95
CA THR A 59 -24.90 -5.93 -2.35
C THR A 59 -23.58 -6.06 -1.60
N GLN A 60 -23.33 -7.17 -0.91
CA GLN A 60 -22.05 -7.39 -0.22
C GLN A 60 -20.89 -7.60 -1.21
N ARG A 61 -21.14 -8.27 -2.34
CA ARG A 61 -20.14 -8.37 -3.42
C ARG A 61 -19.85 -7.00 -4.04
N GLU A 62 -20.90 -6.23 -4.36
CA GLU A 62 -20.74 -4.87 -4.90
C GLU A 62 -19.97 -3.95 -3.93
N PHE A 63 -20.19 -4.11 -2.62
CA PHE A 63 -19.42 -3.44 -1.58
C PHE A 63 -17.94 -3.82 -1.62
N LEU A 64 -17.61 -5.12 -1.69
CA LEU A 64 -16.21 -5.57 -1.76
C LEU A 64 -15.51 -5.09 -3.02
N ASP A 65 -16.19 -5.13 -4.17
CA ASP A 65 -15.65 -4.63 -5.43
C ASP A 65 -15.32 -3.14 -5.34
N SER A 66 -16.20 -2.35 -4.71
CA SER A 66 -15.99 -0.94 -4.43
C SER A 66 -14.83 -0.71 -3.46
N ALA A 67 -14.81 -1.42 -2.34
CA ALA A 67 -13.79 -1.33 -1.31
C ALA A 67 -12.38 -1.61 -1.86
N LEU A 68 -12.21 -2.71 -2.59
CA LEU A 68 -10.93 -3.08 -3.17
C LEU A 68 -10.46 -2.10 -4.26
N ARG A 69 -11.39 -1.52 -5.04
CA ARG A 69 -11.08 -0.47 -6.01
C ARG A 69 -10.57 0.79 -5.32
N VAL A 70 -11.24 1.22 -4.25
CA VAL A 70 -10.85 2.41 -3.48
C VAL A 70 -9.52 2.19 -2.79
N ASN A 71 -9.31 1.03 -2.15
CA ASN A 71 -8.04 0.71 -1.49
C ASN A 71 -6.89 0.78 -2.49
N GLN A 72 -7.01 0.11 -3.63
CA GLN A 72 -5.99 0.18 -4.68
C GLN A 72 -5.67 1.63 -5.08
N ALA A 73 -6.70 2.46 -5.32
CA ALA A 73 -6.53 3.87 -5.66
C ALA A 73 -5.88 4.69 -4.52
N GLY A 74 -6.20 4.37 -3.27
CA GLY A 74 -5.58 4.92 -2.07
C GLY A 74 -4.09 4.61 -2.02
N GLU A 75 -3.71 3.33 -2.16
CA GLU A 75 -2.31 2.90 -2.12
C GLU A 75 -1.47 3.53 -3.25
N ILE A 76 -2.07 3.72 -4.44
CA ILE A 76 -1.45 4.45 -5.55
C ILE A 76 -1.17 5.90 -5.12
N ALA A 77 -2.18 6.58 -4.55
CA ALA A 77 -2.05 7.97 -4.13
C ALA A 77 -1.01 8.12 -3.01
N ALA A 78 -1.04 7.28 -1.99
CA ALA A 78 -0.08 7.27 -0.89
C ALA A 78 1.36 7.06 -1.39
N THR A 79 1.58 6.03 -2.24
CA THR A 79 2.87 5.78 -2.89
C THR A 79 3.39 7.01 -3.65
N LEU A 80 2.52 7.70 -4.39
CA LEU A 80 2.89 8.91 -5.14
C LEU A 80 3.17 10.11 -4.24
N ILE A 81 2.40 10.29 -3.17
CA ILE A 81 2.63 11.34 -2.16
C ILE A 81 4.01 11.14 -1.53
N TYR A 82 4.33 9.95 -1.03
CA TYR A 82 5.64 9.68 -0.44
C TYR A 82 6.78 9.84 -1.46
N THR A 83 6.58 9.39 -2.71
CA THR A 83 7.54 9.60 -3.80
C THR A 83 7.82 11.07 -4.03
N ALA A 84 6.78 11.91 -4.04
CA ALA A 84 6.89 13.34 -4.29
C ALA A 84 7.45 14.12 -3.09
N GLN A 85 7.13 13.70 -1.86
CA GLN A 85 7.61 14.34 -0.63
C GLN A 85 9.09 14.05 -0.35
N THR A 86 9.50 12.78 -0.51
CA THR A 86 10.80 12.25 -0.05
C THR A 86 12.00 13.11 -0.48
N PRO A 87 12.15 13.54 -1.76
CA PRO A 87 13.32 14.30 -2.19
C PRO A 87 13.50 15.62 -1.43
N GLN A 88 12.43 16.36 -1.19
CA GLN A 88 12.50 17.66 -0.51
C GLN A 88 12.69 17.47 1.00
N VAL A 89 11.92 16.56 1.61
CA VAL A 89 12.00 16.28 3.05
C VAL A 89 13.41 15.81 3.43
N VAL A 90 13.96 14.82 2.71
CA VAL A 90 15.27 14.25 3.01
C VAL A 90 16.42 15.20 2.67
N ARG A 91 16.26 16.09 1.69
CA ARG A 91 17.27 17.11 1.40
C ARG A 91 17.42 18.11 2.56
N SER A 92 16.30 18.52 3.15
CA SER A 92 16.29 19.45 4.28
C SER A 92 16.53 18.77 5.62
N HIS A 93 16.11 17.50 5.76
CA HIS A 93 16.21 16.69 6.99
C HIS A 93 16.77 15.30 6.68
N PRO A 94 18.10 15.17 6.46
CA PRO A 94 18.70 13.91 6.02
C PRO A 94 18.49 12.71 6.95
N HIS A 95 18.29 12.96 8.24
CA HIS A 95 18.02 11.94 9.26
C HIS A 95 16.66 11.23 9.06
N LEU A 96 15.71 11.84 8.33
CA LEU A 96 14.41 11.24 8.01
C LEU A 96 14.44 10.26 6.85
N ARG A 97 15.59 10.10 6.17
CA ARG A 97 15.71 9.17 5.03
C ARG A 97 15.27 7.74 5.35
N PRO A 98 15.64 7.13 6.50
CA PRO A 98 15.19 5.78 6.82
C PRO A 98 13.67 5.72 7.03
N LEU A 99 13.10 6.73 7.68
CA LEU A 99 11.66 6.81 7.95
C LEU A 99 10.86 6.96 6.65
N MET A 100 11.21 7.93 5.80
CA MET A 100 10.54 8.12 4.51
C MET A 100 10.63 6.88 3.62
N LYS A 101 11.77 6.18 3.64
CA LYS A 101 11.93 4.92 2.92
C LYS A 101 11.04 3.82 3.51
N HIS A 102 10.96 3.72 4.83
CA HIS A 102 10.15 2.72 5.53
C HIS A 102 8.66 2.85 5.18
N MET A 103 8.10 4.06 5.31
CA MET A 103 6.69 4.33 4.96
C MET A 103 6.44 4.02 3.48
N TYR A 104 7.29 4.49 2.58
CA TYR A 104 7.17 4.19 1.15
C TYR A 104 7.22 2.68 0.84
N ASP A 105 8.12 1.93 1.48
CA ASP A 105 8.24 0.49 1.24
C ASP A 105 6.98 -0.28 1.71
N GLN A 106 6.32 0.17 2.79
CA GLN A 106 5.03 -0.36 3.25
C GLN A 106 3.94 -0.09 2.22
N GLU A 107 3.78 1.16 1.77
CA GLU A 107 2.81 1.55 0.74
C GLU A 107 2.99 0.77 -0.57
N ALA A 108 4.24 0.60 -1.02
CA ALA A 108 4.54 -0.21 -2.20
C ALA A 108 4.13 -1.69 -2.00
N GLY A 109 4.25 -2.20 -0.78
CA GLY A 109 3.77 -3.52 -0.37
C GLY A 109 2.24 -3.63 -0.35
N HIS A 110 1.55 -2.61 0.17
CA HIS A 110 0.09 -2.52 0.17
C HIS A 110 -0.43 -2.47 -1.27
N LEU A 111 0.12 -1.59 -2.10
CA LEU A 111 -0.22 -1.46 -3.52
C LEU A 111 -0.05 -2.79 -4.26
N LYS A 112 1.05 -3.51 -4.01
CA LYS A 112 1.27 -4.84 -4.60
C LYS A 112 0.16 -5.81 -4.20
N THR A 113 -0.22 -5.82 -2.92
CA THR A 113 -1.31 -6.65 -2.40
C THR A 113 -2.63 -6.34 -3.10
N PHE A 114 -3.02 -5.07 -3.19
CA PHE A 114 -4.28 -4.69 -3.83
C PHE A 114 -4.28 -4.88 -5.34
N ASN A 115 -3.15 -4.69 -6.02
CA ASN A 115 -3.04 -5.06 -7.44
C ASN A 115 -3.33 -6.55 -7.66
N GLN A 116 -2.84 -7.42 -6.78
CA GLN A 116 -3.13 -8.86 -6.84
C GLN A 116 -4.60 -9.15 -6.56
N LEU A 117 -5.20 -8.53 -5.54
CA LEU A 117 -6.61 -8.72 -5.20
C LEU A 117 -7.54 -8.23 -6.31
N VAL A 118 -7.32 -7.02 -6.83
CA VAL A 118 -8.08 -6.44 -7.94
C VAL A 118 -7.98 -7.31 -9.18
N ALA A 119 -6.80 -7.82 -9.53
CA ALA A 119 -6.62 -8.74 -10.64
C ALA A 119 -7.30 -10.10 -10.40
N LYS A 120 -7.15 -10.68 -9.21
CA LYS A 120 -7.76 -11.97 -8.83
C LYS A 120 -9.28 -11.94 -8.95
N HIS A 121 -9.89 -10.86 -8.48
CA HIS A 121 -11.35 -10.70 -8.46
C HIS A 121 -11.90 -10.01 -9.72
N GLN A 122 -11.06 -9.70 -10.71
CA GLN A 122 -11.45 -9.02 -11.96
C GLN A 122 -12.17 -7.68 -11.71
N ILE A 123 -11.73 -6.98 -10.66
CA ILE A 123 -12.29 -5.69 -10.28
C ILE A 123 -11.75 -4.65 -11.24
N ARG A 124 -12.65 -3.80 -11.75
CA ARG A 124 -12.25 -2.67 -12.58
C ARG A 124 -11.63 -1.58 -11.69
N PRO A 125 -10.39 -1.12 -11.94
CA PRO A 125 -9.82 0.04 -11.25
C PRO A 125 -10.64 1.31 -11.51
N THR A 126 -10.48 2.32 -10.64
CA THR A 126 -11.22 3.58 -10.81
C THR A 126 -10.84 4.29 -12.11
N ALA A 127 -11.85 4.78 -12.85
CA ALA A 127 -11.64 5.60 -14.04
C ALA A 127 -10.95 6.94 -13.75
N MET A 128 -10.96 7.38 -12.49
CA MET A 128 -10.34 8.64 -12.05
C MET A 128 -8.84 8.53 -11.78
N TYR A 129 -8.24 7.34 -11.95
CA TYR A 129 -6.83 7.08 -11.68
C TYR A 129 -5.88 8.18 -12.22
N PRO A 130 -5.96 8.65 -13.50
CA PRO A 130 -5.04 9.68 -14.00
C PRO A 130 -5.15 11.02 -13.26
N ILE A 131 -6.35 11.35 -12.80
CA ILE A 131 -6.61 12.57 -12.03
C ILE A 131 -6.03 12.43 -10.63
N TRP A 132 -6.22 11.27 -9.99
CA TRP A 132 -5.68 10.98 -8.68
C TRP A 132 -4.15 10.91 -8.67
N GLU A 133 -3.52 10.35 -9.70
CA GLU A 133 -2.07 10.36 -9.82
C GLU A 133 -1.50 11.78 -9.83
N THR A 134 -2.11 12.65 -10.65
CA THR A 134 -1.71 14.05 -10.77
C THR A 134 -1.93 14.80 -9.46
N ALA A 135 -3.10 14.62 -8.84
CA ALA A 135 -3.46 15.27 -7.58
C ALA A 135 -2.55 14.83 -6.43
N ALA A 136 -2.29 13.53 -6.29
CA ALA A 136 -1.44 12.95 -5.25
C ALA A 136 0.02 13.43 -5.39
N THR A 137 0.56 13.38 -6.61
CA THR A 137 1.92 13.86 -6.88
C THR A 137 2.06 15.35 -6.58
N PHE A 138 1.09 16.16 -7.03
CA PHE A 138 1.08 17.60 -6.77
C PHE A 138 0.94 17.91 -5.27
N LEU A 139 0.06 17.20 -4.57
CA LEU A 139 -0.14 17.35 -3.13
C LEU A 139 1.13 17.02 -2.35
N GLY A 140 1.77 15.88 -2.62
CA GLY A 140 3.02 15.49 -1.98
C GLY A 140 4.15 16.48 -2.26
N TRP A 141 4.32 16.90 -3.52
CA TRP A 141 5.36 17.87 -3.88
C TRP A 141 5.14 19.23 -3.21
N SER A 142 3.90 19.75 -3.26
CA SER A 142 3.58 21.08 -2.74
C SER A 142 3.72 21.14 -1.21
N THR A 143 3.25 20.13 -0.49
CA THR A 143 3.35 20.06 0.97
C THR A 143 4.80 19.93 1.42
N ALA A 144 5.62 19.12 0.74
CA ALA A 144 7.05 19.03 1.04
C ALA A 144 7.84 20.28 0.66
N ALA A 145 7.40 21.04 -0.36
CA ALA A 145 7.97 22.35 -0.67
C ALA A 145 7.69 23.39 0.42
N LEU A 146 6.58 23.26 1.15
CA LEU A 146 6.22 24.12 2.29
C LEU A 146 6.99 23.77 3.57
N GLY A 147 7.52 22.55 3.69
CA GLY A 147 8.35 22.14 4.81
C GLY A 147 8.08 20.72 5.28
N ARG A 148 8.83 20.28 6.29
CA ARG A 148 8.65 18.95 6.90
C ARG A 148 7.31 18.87 7.60
N GLU A 149 6.96 19.88 8.38
CA GLU A 149 5.74 19.95 9.18
C GLU A 149 4.50 19.87 8.29
N ALA A 150 4.50 20.59 7.15
CA ALA A 150 3.41 20.52 6.18
C ALA A 150 3.34 19.18 5.44
N ALA A 151 4.48 18.56 5.11
CA ALA A 151 4.52 17.20 4.56
C ALA A 151 3.95 16.18 5.55
N MET A 152 4.34 16.25 6.82
CA MET A 152 3.84 15.34 7.86
C MET A 152 2.36 15.62 8.16
N ALA A 153 1.90 16.88 8.13
CA ALA A 153 0.46 17.19 8.23
C ALA A 153 -0.35 16.62 7.06
N CYS A 154 0.23 16.59 5.86
CA CYS A 154 -0.38 15.93 4.71
C CYS A 154 -0.48 14.42 4.92
N THR A 155 0.62 13.77 5.35
CA THR A 155 0.60 12.34 5.71
C THR A 155 -0.47 12.08 6.77
N GLU A 156 -0.46 12.83 7.86
CA GLU A 156 -1.43 12.66 8.94
C GLU A 156 -2.88 12.74 8.46
N ALA A 157 -3.18 13.74 7.62
CA ALA A 157 -4.51 13.95 7.04
C ALA A 157 -4.94 12.79 6.13
N VAL A 158 -4.04 12.27 5.31
CA VAL A 158 -4.30 11.17 4.37
C VAL A 158 -4.52 9.87 5.13
N GLU A 159 -3.60 9.51 6.04
CA GLU A 159 -3.69 8.23 6.77
C GLU A 159 -4.87 8.20 7.75
N THR A 160 -5.30 9.36 8.25
CA THR A 160 -6.55 9.47 9.02
C THR A 160 -7.76 9.00 8.20
N GLU A 161 -7.88 9.44 6.95
CA GLU A 161 -9.04 9.10 6.11
C GLU A 161 -8.92 7.69 5.52
N ILE A 162 -7.71 7.24 5.16
CA ILE A 162 -7.45 5.86 4.72
C ILE A 162 -7.73 4.87 5.87
N GLY A 163 -7.18 5.11 7.06
CA GLY A 163 -7.42 4.28 8.25
C GLY A 163 -8.90 4.25 8.66
N SER A 164 -9.63 5.38 8.55
CA SER A 164 -11.08 5.40 8.76
C SER A 164 -11.80 4.52 7.74
N HIS A 165 -11.41 4.58 6.46
CA HIS A 165 -12.03 3.78 5.41
C HIS A 165 -11.83 2.27 5.66
N TYR A 166 -10.62 1.85 6.05
CA TYR A 166 -10.37 0.47 6.44
C TYR A 166 -11.21 0.02 7.64
N ASN A 167 -11.36 0.87 8.66
CA ASN A 167 -12.19 0.56 9.82
C ASN A 167 -13.66 0.32 9.43
N ASP A 168 -14.19 1.11 8.50
CA ASP A 168 -15.55 0.94 8.00
C ASP A 168 -15.69 -0.37 7.21
N GLN A 169 -14.73 -0.70 6.34
CA GLN A 169 -14.71 -1.98 5.61
C GLN A 169 -14.67 -3.19 6.55
N MET A 170 -13.79 -3.15 7.56
CA MET A 170 -13.70 -4.23 8.54
C MET A 170 -14.98 -4.39 9.35
N ARG A 171 -15.63 -3.28 9.72
CA ARG A 171 -16.89 -3.30 10.45
C ARG A 171 -17.99 -4.00 9.64
N GLU A 172 -18.08 -3.69 8.35
CA GLU A 172 -19.03 -4.34 7.46
C GLU A 172 -18.76 -5.85 7.37
N ILE A 173 -17.52 -6.27 7.11
CA ILE A 173 -17.18 -7.69 7.00
C ILE A 173 -17.42 -8.44 8.32
N LEU A 174 -17.08 -7.82 9.46
CA LEU A 174 -17.35 -8.37 10.80
C LEU A 174 -18.85 -8.51 11.08
N SER A 175 -19.67 -7.59 10.57
CA SER A 175 -21.13 -7.73 10.69
C SER A 175 -21.64 -8.95 9.92
N TRP A 176 -21.03 -9.27 8.77
CA TRP A 176 -21.37 -10.45 7.98
C TRP A 176 -20.89 -11.73 8.65
N GLU A 177 -19.74 -11.70 9.33
CA GLU A 177 -19.25 -12.80 10.17
C GLU A 177 -20.24 -13.10 11.29
N ALA A 178 -20.67 -12.09 12.03
CA ALA A 178 -21.65 -12.23 13.09
C ALA A 178 -23.00 -12.74 12.54
N ASP A 179 -23.40 -12.32 11.35
CA ASP A 179 -24.61 -12.80 10.67
C ASP A 179 -24.50 -14.28 10.27
N ALA A 180 -23.34 -14.70 9.76
CA ALA A 180 -23.04 -16.09 9.43
C ALA A 180 -23.12 -16.97 10.68
N GLU A 181 -22.45 -16.56 11.76
CA GLU A 181 -22.44 -17.29 13.03
C GLU A 181 -23.86 -17.49 13.60
N ARG A 182 -24.71 -16.45 13.54
CA ARG A 182 -26.12 -16.55 13.98
C ARG A 182 -26.95 -17.54 13.13
N ARG A 183 -26.57 -17.77 11.88
CA ARG A 183 -27.20 -18.74 10.97
C ARG A 183 -26.58 -20.14 11.06
N GLY A 184 -25.54 -20.31 11.90
CA GLY A 184 -24.76 -21.55 11.94
C GLY A 184 -23.87 -21.75 10.71
N GLU A 185 -23.64 -20.69 9.94
CA GLU A 185 -22.77 -20.66 8.77
C GLU A 185 -21.36 -20.20 9.16
N GLU A 186 -20.43 -20.32 8.21
CA GLU A 186 -19.05 -19.86 8.37
C GLU A 186 -18.61 -19.01 7.17
N LEU A 187 -17.90 -17.92 7.43
CA LEU A 187 -17.30 -17.12 6.36
C LEU A 187 -16.27 -17.96 5.58
N ASP A 188 -16.22 -17.71 4.28
CA ASP A 188 -15.21 -18.32 3.42
C ASP A 188 -13.78 -17.93 3.85
N ASP A 189 -12.85 -18.87 3.73
CA ASP A 189 -11.45 -18.67 4.15
C ASP A 189 -10.79 -17.49 3.43
N GLU A 190 -11.16 -17.24 2.17
CA GLU A 190 -10.67 -16.09 1.40
C GLU A 190 -11.11 -14.75 2.01
N LEU A 191 -12.36 -14.67 2.47
CA LEU A 191 -12.88 -13.45 3.10
C LEU A 191 -12.22 -13.20 4.46
N LYS A 192 -11.92 -14.27 5.22
CA LYS A 192 -11.17 -14.17 6.47
C LYS A 192 -9.72 -13.72 6.23
N GLU A 193 -9.06 -14.25 5.20
CA GLU A 193 -7.72 -13.82 4.80
C GLU A 193 -7.69 -12.36 4.36
N MET A 194 -8.70 -11.93 3.59
CA MET A 194 -8.87 -10.53 3.20
C MET A 194 -9.11 -9.62 4.41
N LEU A 195 -9.95 -10.03 5.36
CA LEU A 195 -10.17 -9.31 6.61
C LEU A 195 -8.88 -9.17 7.44
N SER A 196 -8.08 -10.24 7.53
CA SER A 196 -6.76 -10.22 8.16
C SER A 196 -5.82 -9.23 7.46
N THR A 197 -5.84 -9.21 6.13
CA THR A 197 -5.07 -8.29 5.31
C THR A 197 -5.47 -6.83 5.58
N PHE A 198 -6.76 -6.52 5.62
CA PHE A 198 -7.26 -5.17 5.91
C PHE A 198 -6.89 -4.71 7.32
N ARG A 199 -6.94 -5.62 8.31
CA ARG A 199 -6.49 -5.33 9.68
C ARG A 199 -5.02 -4.94 9.72
N ARG A 200 -4.16 -5.76 9.10
CA ARG A 200 -2.72 -5.51 9.06
C ARG A 200 -2.41 -4.17 8.40
N ILE A 201 -2.99 -3.90 7.23
CA ILE A 201 -2.73 -2.66 6.49
C ILE A 201 -3.22 -1.45 7.30
N ARG A 202 -4.43 -1.48 7.85
CA ARG A 202 -4.90 -0.41 8.74
C ARG A 202 -3.94 -0.14 9.90
N ASP A 203 -3.42 -1.20 10.54
CA ASP A 203 -2.52 -1.03 11.67
C ASP A 203 -1.18 -0.40 11.23
N GLU A 204 -0.72 -0.70 10.02
CA GLU A 204 0.43 -0.04 9.38
C GLU A 204 0.12 1.43 9.02
N GLU A 205 -1.08 1.76 8.52
CA GLU A 205 -1.51 3.15 8.28
C GLU A 205 -1.55 3.99 9.56
N LEU A 206 -2.00 3.39 10.67
CA LEU A 206 -1.99 4.04 11.98
C LEU A 206 -0.55 4.27 12.48
N GLU A 207 0.38 3.38 12.13
CA GLU A 207 1.80 3.59 12.40
C GLU A 207 2.34 4.80 11.63
N HIS A 208 1.95 4.98 10.37
CA HIS A 208 2.34 6.13 9.54
C HIS A 208 1.79 7.43 10.10
N LEU A 209 0.53 7.42 10.55
CA LEU A 209 -0.10 8.52 11.28
C LEU A 209 0.73 8.91 12.52
N ASP A 210 1.10 7.93 13.34
CA ASP A 210 1.90 8.16 14.55
C ASP A 210 3.29 8.73 14.21
N HIS A 211 3.94 8.21 13.16
CA HIS A 211 5.20 8.75 12.65
C HIS A 211 5.05 10.20 12.20
N ALA A 212 3.97 10.55 11.51
CA ALA A 212 3.72 11.92 11.09
C ALA A 212 3.57 12.87 12.28
N VAL A 213 2.80 12.48 13.30
CA VAL A 213 2.63 13.25 14.54
C VAL A 213 3.95 13.40 15.29
N ALA A 214 4.74 12.33 15.40
CA ALA A 214 6.05 12.35 16.03
C ALA A 214 7.09 13.22 15.28
N ASN A 215 6.83 13.54 14.01
CA ASN A 215 7.67 14.38 13.16
C ASN A 215 7.06 15.77 12.90
N ASP A 216 6.36 16.30 13.91
CA ASP A 216 5.88 17.69 13.99
C ASP A 216 4.76 18.04 13.00
N SER A 217 3.90 17.08 12.62
CA SER A 217 2.72 17.37 11.78
C SER A 217 1.86 18.52 12.35
N LYS A 218 1.65 18.53 13.67
CA LYS A 218 0.83 19.52 14.40
C LYS A 218 1.41 20.92 14.37
N GLU A 219 2.69 21.07 14.03
CA GLU A 219 3.37 22.37 13.97
C GLU A 219 3.24 23.05 12.61
N ALA A 220 2.56 22.44 11.63
CA ALA A 220 2.32 23.05 10.33
C ALA A 220 1.55 24.38 10.49
N ARG A 221 1.87 25.37 9.64
CA ARG A 221 1.23 26.69 9.71
C ARG A 221 0.64 27.11 8.36
N PRO A 222 -0.69 27.25 8.23
CA PRO A 222 -1.73 26.93 9.22
C PRO A 222 -2.10 25.43 9.21
N TYR A 223 -2.12 24.77 10.38
CA TYR A 223 -2.39 23.33 10.51
C TYR A 223 -3.83 22.96 10.15
N ASP A 224 -4.82 23.45 10.90
CA ASP A 224 -6.22 23.02 10.73
C ASP A 224 -6.74 23.24 9.30
N PRO A 225 -6.53 24.42 8.66
CA PRO A 225 -7.00 24.62 7.30
C PRO A 225 -6.33 23.69 6.28
N LEU A 226 -5.03 23.38 6.47
CA LEU A 226 -4.31 22.46 5.58
C LEU A 226 -4.88 21.05 5.69
N VAL A 227 -4.99 20.54 6.92
CA VAL A 227 -5.49 19.20 7.20
C VAL A 227 -6.94 19.05 6.77
N ASP A 228 -7.81 20.00 7.08
CA ASP A 228 -9.23 19.92 6.73
C ASP A 228 -9.47 19.88 5.22
N VAL A 229 -8.72 20.68 4.45
CA VAL A 229 -8.79 20.67 2.98
C VAL A 229 -8.33 19.33 2.42
N ILE A 230 -7.22 18.79 2.92
CA ILE A 230 -6.70 17.49 2.47
C ILE A 230 -7.68 16.38 2.80
N ARG A 231 -8.18 16.33 4.03
CA ARG A 231 -9.19 15.34 4.48
C ARG A 231 -10.46 15.43 3.65
N LEU A 232 -10.95 16.63 3.35
CA LEU A 232 -12.11 16.82 2.47
C LEU A 232 -11.83 16.28 1.05
N GLY A 233 -10.62 16.53 0.53
CA GLY A 233 -10.14 15.97 -0.73
C GLY A 233 -10.17 14.44 -0.72
N CYS A 234 -9.59 13.81 0.31
CA CYS A 234 -9.57 12.35 0.47
C CYS A 234 -10.99 11.77 0.52
N ARG A 235 -11.89 12.30 1.34
CA ARG A 235 -13.30 11.84 1.38
C ARG A 235 -14.01 11.97 0.04
N THR A 236 -13.70 13.03 -0.71
CA THR A 236 -14.28 13.24 -2.04
C THR A 236 -13.73 12.21 -3.03
N ALA A 237 -12.41 11.97 -3.02
CA ALA A 237 -11.76 10.96 -3.86
C ALA A 237 -12.28 9.54 -3.58
N ILE A 238 -12.45 9.18 -2.30
CA ILE A 238 -13.06 7.91 -1.87
C ILE A 238 -14.46 7.77 -2.46
N LYS A 239 -15.37 8.73 -2.19
CA LYS A 239 -16.77 8.68 -2.67
C LYS A 239 -16.91 8.59 -4.19
N ILE A 240 -16.02 9.24 -4.91
CA ILE A 240 -16.00 9.16 -6.38
C ILE A 240 -15.50 7.78 -6.80
N SER A 241 -14.38 7.31 -6.24
CA SER A 241 -13.76 6.04 -6.61
C SER A 241 -14.61 4.82 -6.23
N GLU A 242 -15.48 4.92 -5.23
CA GLU A 242 -16.49 3.89 -4.94
C GLU A 242 -17.43 3.64 -6.14
N LYS A 243 -17.67 4.67 -6.97
CA LYS A 243 -18.65 4.64 -8.05
C LYS A 243 -18.08 4.40 -9.44
N VAL A 244 -16.85 4.89 -9.72
CA VAL A 244 -16.29 4.92 -11.08
C VAL A 244 -14.88 4.38 -11.15
#